data_AF-A0A317UHL3-F1
#
_entry.id   AF-A0A317UHL3-F1
#
_cell.length_a   1.000
_cell.length_b   1.000
_cell.length_c   1.000
_cell.angle_alpha   90.00
_cell.angle_beta   90.00
_cell.angle_gamma   90.00
#
_symmetry.space_group_name_H-M   'P 1'
#
loop_
_entity.id
_entity.type
_entity.pdbx_description
1 polymer ?
#
loop_
_entity_poly.entity_id
_entity_poly.type
_entity_poly.pdbx_seq_one_letter_code
_entity_poly.pdbx_strand_id
1 'polypeptide(L)'
;MYNRQDVFKKHIQKKAEELNDLCKTLGVVSFMSFAIKDNGVSTDYKNYIYGSTSNGIRLSNDQIRGHVNVSNGFQTVPPGDNIDADDYMDDIDDN
;
A
#
# COMPACT_ATOMS: atom_id res chain seq x y z
N MET A 1 24.99 -0.61 -5.62
CA MET A 1 24.41 0.03 -4.42
C MET A 1 23.65 1.27 -4.84
N TYR A 2 22.35 1.32 -4.57
CA TYR A 2 21.50 2.46 -4.94
C TYR A 2 21.41 3.43 -3.77
N ASN A 3 21.70 4.71 -3.98
CA ASN A 3 21.54 5.73 -2.94
C ASN A 3 21.15 7.07 -3.56
N ARG A 4 19.94 7.52 -3.24
CA ARG A 4 19.34 8.78 -3.69
C ARG A 4 18.80 9.61 -2.53
N GLN A 5 19.26 9.37 -1.30
CA GLN A 5 18.80 10.09 -0.11
C GLN A 5 18.96 11.62 -0.27
N ASP A 6 20.11 12.07 -0.79
CA ASP A 6 20.37 13.50 -0.99
C ASP A 6 19.48 14.11 -2.08
N VAL A 7 19.25 13.37 -3.17
CA VAL A 7 18.35 13.80 -4.25
C VAL A 7 16.92 13.91 -3.73
N PHE A 8 16.47 12.92 -2.96
CA PHE A 8 15.15 12.93 -2.35
C PHE A 8 15.00 14.13 -1.41
N LYS A 9 15.93 14.31 -0.47
CA LYS A 9 15.90 15.40 0.51
C LYS A 9 15.93 16.78 -0.17
N LYS A 10 16.75 16.95 -1.21
CA LYS A 10 16.93 18.24 -1.89
C LYS A 10 15.79 18.61 -2.83
N HIS A 11 15.20 17.63 -3.53
CA HIS A 11 14.31 17.91 -4.65
C HIS A 11 12.88 17.37 -4.50
N ILE A 12 12.68 16.31 -3.70
CA ILE A 12 11.43 15.56 -3.66
C ILE A 12 10.68 15.80 -2.34
N GLN A 13 11.39 15.79 -1.20
CA GLN A 13 10.79 15.80 0.12
C GLN A 13 9.74 16.90 0.30
N LYS A 14 10.11 18.16 0.05
CA LYS A 14 9.20 19.31 0.20
C LYS A 14 7.99 19.21 -0.72
N LYS A 15 8.17 18.73 -1.96
CA LYS A 15 7.07 18.56 -2.93
C LYS A 15 6.11 17.45 -2.50
N ALA A 16 6.64 16.35 -1.97
CA ALA A 16 5.83 15.25 -1.44
C ALA A 16 5.03 15.68 -0.21
N GLU A 17 5.62 16.51 0.66
CA GLU A 17 4.95 17.11 1.82
C GLU A 17 3.81 18.04 1.36
N GLU A 18 4.09 18.99 0.47
CA GLU A 18 3.09 19.92 -0.09
C GLU A 18 1.93 19.18 -0.78
N LEU A 19 2.24 18.15 -1.57
CA LEU A 19 1.22 17.33 -2.24
C LEU A 19 0.38 16.55 -1.23
N ASN A 20 1.00 15.95 -0.21
CA ASN A 20 0.28 15.20 0.81
C ASN A 20 -0.65 16.11 1.62
N ASP A 21 -0.23 17.34 1.90
CA ASP A 21 -1.07 18.34 2.58
C ASP A 21 -2.23 18.81 1.69
N LEU A 22 -2.00 19.01 0.39
CA LEU A 22 -3.08 19.29 -0.55
C LEU A 22 -4.10 18.14 -0.62
N CYS A 23 -3.63 16.89 -0.66
CA CYS A 23 -4.47 15.71 -0.59
C CYS A 23 -5.33 15.68 0.68
N LYS A 24 -4.76 16.01 1.85
CA LYS A 24 -5.52 16.13 3.11
C LYS A 24 -6.59 17.21 3.02
N THR A 25 -6.25 18.41 2.53
CA THR A 25 -7.16 19.54 2.44
C THR A 25 -8.33 19.28 1.50
N LEU A 26 -8.07 18.58 0.38
CA LEU A 26 -9.08 18.29 -0.64
C LEU A 26 -9.80 16.95 -0.41
N GLY A 27 -9.43 16.18 0.61
CA GLY A 27 -10.05 14.88 0.91
C GLY A 27 -9.68 13.77 -0.08
N VAL A 28 -8.53 13.87 -0.75
CA VAL A 28 -8.07 12.88 -1.75
C VAL A 28 -7.14 11.87 -1.08
N VAL A 29 -7.66 10.67 -0.81
CA VAL A 29 -6.89 9.53 -0.25
C VAL A 29 -5.66 9.25 -1.10
N SER A 30 -4.48 9.12 -0.47
CA SER A 30 -3.22 8.92 -1.18
C SER A 30 -2.20 8.10 -0.38
N PHE A 31 -1.34 7.40 -1.11
CA PHE A 31 -0.16 6.71 -0.61
C PHE A 31 1.00 6.95 -1.58
N MET A 32 2.12 7.45 -1.06
CA MET A 32 3.34 7.68 -1.83
C MET A 32 4.49 6.95 -1.14
N SER A 33 5.24 6.15 -1.89
CA SER A 33 6.40 5.42 -1.41
C SER A 33 7.62 5.68 -2.28
N PHE A 34 8.74 6.04 -1.66
CA PHE A 34 9.97 6.39 -2.35
C PHE A 34 11.13 5.52 -1.83
N ALA A 35 11.70 4.68 -2.69
CA ALA A 35 12.95 3.99 -2.40
C ALA A 35 14.11 5.00 -2.46
N ILE A 36 14.74 5.26 -1.31
CA ILE A 36 15.78 6.30 -1.19
C ILE A 36 17.19 5.73 -1.06
N LYS A 37 17.32 4.47 -0.64
CA LYS A 37 18.61 3.78 -0.51
C LYS A 37 18.41 2.27 -0.51
N ASP A 38 19.35 1.55 -1.09
CA ASP A 38 19.44 0.10 -1.06
C ASP A 38 20.89 -0.34 -0.84
N ASN A 39 21.08 -1.27 0.09
CA ASN A 39 22.39 -1.81 0.46
C ASN A 39 22.58 -3.28 0.04
N GLY A 40 21.66 -3.86 -0.72
CA GLY A 40 21.66 -5.27 -1.14
C GLY A 40 21.09 -6.26 -0.12
N VAL A 41 20.77 -5.82 1.10
CA VAL A 41 20.09 -6.60 2.15
C VAL A 41 18.71 -6.00 2.47
N SER A 42 18.64 -4.68 2.52
CA SER A 42 17.42 -3.92 2.80
C SER A 42 17.36 -2.66 1.95
N THR A 43 16.14 -2.26 1.64
CA THR A 43 15.84 -1.00 0.97
C THR A 43 15.17 -0.06 1.97
N ASP A 44 15.70 1.16 2.10
CA ASP A 44 15.11 2.23 2.89
C ASP A 44 14.05 2.95 2.06
N TYR A 45 12.84 3.01 2.59
CA TYR A 45 11.71 3.73 1.98
C TYR A 45 11.32 4.96 2.79
N LYS A 46 10.90 6.02 2.10
CA LYS A 46 10.18 7.14 2.70
C LYS A 46 8.75 7.14 2.19
N ASN A 47 7.79 7.06 3.11
CA ASN A 47 6.38 6.97 2.76
C ASN A 47 5.60 8.19 3.29
N TYR A 48 4.57 8.59 2.53
CA TYR A 48 3.56 9.58 2.92
C TYR A 48 2.19 8.97 2.70
N ILE A 49 1.28 9.22 3.64
CA ILE A 49 -0.04 8.60 3.64
C ILE A 49 -1.08 9.64 4.08
N TYR A 50 -2.15 9.74 3.30
CA TYR A 50 -3.43 10.26 3.74
C TYR A 50 -4.47 9.14 3.56
N GLY A 51 -4.72 8.38 4.63
CA GLY A 51 -5.52 7.17 4.59
C GLY A 51 -7.03 7.43 4.58
N SER A 52 -7.80 6.51 4.01
CA SER A 52 -9.26 6.53 3.96
C SER A 52 -9.90 6.39 5.35
N THR A 53 -9.52 5.33 6.08
CA THR A 53 -10.17 4.90 7.34
C THR A 53 -10.00 5.93 8.45
N SER A 54 -8.80 6.46 8.64
CA SER A 54 -8.51 7.47 9.67
C SER A 54 -9.22 8.81 9.45
N ASN A 55 -9.74 9.03 8.24
CA ASN A 55 -10.43 10.26 7.85
C ASN A 55 -11.93 10.04 7.59
N GLY A 56 -12.48 8.89 7.99
CA GLY A 56 -13.91 8.59 7.83
C GLY A 56 -14.38 8.37 6.39
N ILE A 57 -13.44 8.16 5.45
CA ILE A 57 -13.73 7.92 4.05
C ILE A 57 -13.89 6.41 3.84
N ARG A 58 -15.03 5.99 3.27
CA ARG A 58 -15.30 4.59 2.94
C ARG A 58 -15.11 4.36 1.44
N LEU A 59 -14.15 3.51 1.10
CA LEU A 59 -13.91 3.05 -0.27
C LEU A 59 -14.44 1.62 -0.42
N SER A 60 -15.15 1.32 -1.51
CA SER A 60 -15.70 -0.01 -1.77
C SER A 60 -14.61 -1.05 -2.06
N ASN A 61 -13.51 -0.61 -2.68
CA ASN A 61 -12.32 -1.43 -2.92
C ASN A 61 -11.07 -0.62 -2.55
N ASP A 62 -10.69 -0.65 -1.28
CA ASP A 62 -9.59 0.16 -0.74
C ASP A 62 -8.21 -0.46 -1.01
N GLN A 63 -7.69 -0.20 -2.21
CA GLN A 63 -6.36 -0.65 -2.62
C GLN A 63 -5.23 0.07 -1.86
N ILE A 64 -5.47 1.29 -1.38
CA ILE A 64 -4.47 2.06 -0.60
C ILE A 64 -4.15 1.33 0.70
N ARG A 65 -5.16 0.81 1.39
CA ARG A 65 -4.95 -0.04 2.57
C ARG A 65 -4.10 -1.28 2.26
N GLY A 66 -4.33 -1.90 1.11
CA GLY A 66 -3.53 -3.02 0.62
C GLY A 66 -2.05 -2.65 0.46
N HIS A 67 -1.76 -1.56 -0.24
CA HIS A 67 -0.39 -1.06 -0.42
C HIS A 67 0.31 -0.72 0.91
N VAL A 68 -0.40 -0.08 1.85
CA VAL A 68 0.15 0.24 3.17
C VAL A 68 0.47 -1.03 3.96
N ASN A 69 -0.40 -2.04 3.92
CA ASN A 69 -0.13 -3.33 4.57
C ASN A 69 1.13 -3.97 4.00
N VAL A 70 1.28 -4.01 2.67
CA VAL A 70 2.51 -4.53 2.04
C VAL A 70 3.75 -3.75 2.50
N SER A 71 3.65 -2.41 2.55
CA SER A 71 4.73 -1.58 3.06
C SER A 71 5.06 -1.83 4.53
N ASN A 72 4.12 -2.35 5.33
CA ASN A 72 4.33 -2.71 6.73
C ASN A 72 4.84 -4.15 6.91
N GLY A 73 5.14 -4.86 5.81
CA GLY A 73 5.73 -6.21 5.81
C GLY A 73 4.74 -7.35 5.59
N PHE A 74 3.44 -7.06 5.42
CA PHE A 74 2.48 -8.09 5.03
C PHE A 74 2.76 -8.58 3.61
N GLN A 75 2.56 -9.88 3.37
CA GLN A 75 2.70 -10.47 2.05
C GLN A 75 1.33 -10.55 1.38
N THR A 76 1.27 -10.22 0.09
CA THR A 76 0.06 -10.44 -0.70
C THR A 76 -0.03 -11.89 -1.12
N VAL A 77 -1.22 -12.47 -0.99
CA VAL A 77 -1.56 -13.70 -1.71
C VAL A 77 -2.09 -13.30 -3.09
N PRO A 78 -1.67 -13.98 -4.18
CA PRO A 78 -2.36 -13.86 -5.46
C PRO A 78 -3.86 -14.11 -5.26
N PRO A 79 -4.74 -13.42 -6.02
CA PRO A 79 -6.15 -13.81 -6.06
C PRO A 79 -6.21 -15.30 -6.38
N GLY A 80 -6.95 -16.07 -5.59
CA GLY A 80 -7.22 -17.45 -5.97
C GLY A 80 -7.89 -17.45 -7.34
N ASP A 81 -7.57 -18.43 -8.18
CA ASP A 81 -8.54 -18.84 -9.18
C ASP A 81 -9.81 -19.14 -8.38
N ASN A 82 -10.93 -18.51 -8.71
CA ASN A 82 -12.22 -18.89 -8.15
C ASN A 82 -12.50 -20.31 -8.68
N ILE A 83 -11.86 -21.32 -8.07
CA ILE A 83 -12.28 -22.69 -8.14
C ILE A 83 -13.37 -22.75 -7.08
N ASP A 84 -14.57 -22.79 -7.60
CA ASP A 84 -15.84 -22.56 -6.94
C ASP A 84 -15.91 -23.13 -5.52
N ALA A 85 -16.54 -22.38 -4.63
CA ALA A 85 -16.94 -22.80 -3.30
C ALA A 85 -18.03 -23.91 -3.30
N ASP A 86 -18.18 -24.61 -4.43
CA ASP A 86 -19.21 -25.60 -4.70
C ASP A 86 -18.71 -27.05 -4.48
N ASP A 87 -17.39 -27.29 -4.42
CA ASP A 87 -16.82 -28.64 -4.26
C ASP A 87 -16.83 -29.18 -2.81
N TYR A 88 -17.30 -28.41 -1.82
CA TYR A 88 -17.32 -28.85 -0.42
C TYR A 88 -18.67 -29.39 0.07
N MET A 89 -19.68 -29.54 -0.81
CA MET A 89 -21.02 -30.01 -0.43
C MET A 89 -21.45 -31.35 -1.03
N ASP A 90 -20.62 -32.01 -1.85
CA ASP A 90 -21.00 -33.29 -2.48
C ASP A 90 -20.68 -34.55 -1.64
N ASP A 91 -20.02 -34.42 -0.49
CA ASP A 91 -19.60 -35.56 0.35
C ASP A 91 -20.45 -35.75 1.63
N ILE A 92 -21.62 -35.10 1.75
CA ILE A 92 -22.59 -35.37 2.82
C ILE A 92 -23.87 -35.96 2.21
N ASP A 93 -23.76 -37.13 1.61
CA ASP A 93 -24.82 -38.13 1.64
C ASP A 93 -24.21 -39.54 1.42
N ASP A 94 -24.75 -40.51 2.15
CA ASP A 94 -24.47 -41.96 2.15
C ASP A 94 -23.27 -42.50 2.96
N ASN A 95 -23.47 -42.68 4.28
CA ASN A 95 -23.64 -44.02 4.90
C ASN A 95 -24.11 -43.96 6.37
#